data_AF-A0A6J6D3B8-F1
#
_entry.id   AF-A0A6J6D3B8-F1
#
_cell.length_a   1.000
_cell.length_b   1.000
_cell.length_c   1.000
_cell.angle_alpha   90.00
_cell.angle_beta   90.00
_cell.angle_gamma   90.00
#
_symmetry.space_group_name_H-M   'P 1'
#
loop_
_entity.id
_entity.type
_entity.pdbx_description
1 polymer ?
#
loop_
_entity_poly.entity_id
_entity_poly.type
_entity_poly.pdbx_seq_one_letter_code
_entity_poly.pdbx_strand_id
1 'polypeptide(L)'
;MTQRSVAVVLLAAGKGERLGAKAPKAFVELAGKSLLEHSILHALATENLKQLIIAVPESHLEQTLEFEKQLSSQDVDIRVVVGGATRQQSVSESLAVLAGGIDIVLVHDSARSLTSTDLFNRVAQAVFENQIGVIPALHVADTIKRYKGDVIQETIERSDLLRAQTPQGFPASVLVAAHIGTTEEFTDDAALVQSIGGTVMMIPGEEQAMKITTAEDFERAQSYLLAHARTGIGSDAHRYSQDKSKTLYLGCLEWPGELALEGHSDGDVIAHAIVDSLLSAANLGDIGSNFGVDRPEYSGASGEVFLNATLDLLKEQSFEPVNVSVQLIGNRPKLAPRRLEVETHLGAIIGAPVSVSATTTDGMGFLGSDEGLAAVATSLVRKVGLGS
;
A
#
# COMPACT_ATOMS: atom_id res chain seq x y z
N MET A 1 -18.02 -21.55 -6.18
CA MET A 1 -17.05 -20.46 -6.41
C MET A 1 -17.83 -19.34 -7.06
N THR A 2 -17.90 -18.16 -6.43
CA THR A 2 -18.41 -16.96 -7.09
C THR A 2 -17.54 -16.68 -8.31
N GLN A 3 -18.17 -16.53 -9.47
CA GLN A 3 -17.44 -16.29 -10.71
C GLN A 3 -16.92 -14.84 -10.70
N ARG A 4 -15.61 -14.66 -10.58
CA ARG A 4 -14.96 -13.35 -10.72
C ARG A 4 -15.31 -12.75 -12.09
N SER A 5 -15.71 -11.49 -12.15
CA SER A 5 -16.16 -10.85 -13.40
C SER A 5 -15.84 -9.36 -13.52
N VAL A 6 -15.03 -8.81 -12.60
CA VAL A 6 -14.58 -7.42 -12.64
C VAL A 6 -13.19 -7.33 -13.28
N ALA A 7 -13.00 -6.37 -14.18
CA ALA A 7 -11.69 -5.93 -14.63
C ALA A 7 -11.38 -4.52 -14.16
N VAL A 8 -10.13 -4.26 -13.77
CA VAL A 8 -9.61 -2.91 -13.49
C VAL A 8 -8.56 -2.55 -14.53
N VAL A 9 -8.70 -1.36 -15.13
CA VAL A 9 -7.73 -0.75 -16.04
C VAL A 9 -7.05 0.41 -15.32
N LEU A 10 -5.74 0.29 -15.06
CA LEU A 10 -4.91 1.34 -14.48
C LEU A 10 -4.20 2.12 -15.59
N LEU A 11 -4.48 3.42 -15.68
CA LEU A 11 -3.87 4.32 -16.65
C LEU A 11 -2.63 4.98 -16.03
N ALA A 12 -1.45 4.66 -16.56
CA ALA A 12 -0.15 5.13 -16.10
C ALA A 12 0.73 5.72 -17.23
N ALA A 13 0.25 5.75 -18.48
CA ALA A 13 0.96 6.28 -19.65
C ALA A 13 1.07 7.83 -19.71
N GLY A 14 0.44 8.55 -18.78
CA GLY A 14 0.43 10.01 -18.78
C GLY A 14 1.80 10.65 -18.47
N LYS A 15 2.16 11.69 -19.24
CA LYS A 15 3.39 12.47 -19.01
C LYS A 15 3.33 13.27 -17.71
N GLY A 16 4.46 13.35 -16.99
CA GLY A 16 4.60 13.99 -15.67
C GLY A 16 5.08 15.44 -15.66
N GLU A 17 4.98 16.15 -16.78
CA GLU A 17 5.58 17.48 -16.99
C GLU A 17 5.25 18.50 -15.89
N ARG A 18 4.03 18.47 -15.34
CA ARG A 18 3.56 19.40 -14.29
C ARG A 18 4.03 19.09 -12.87
N LEU A 19 4.54 17.87 -12.62
CA LEU A 19 5.14 17.49 -11.34
C LEU A 19 6.63 17.83 -11.26
N GLY A 20 7.23 18.31 -12.36
CA GLY A 20 8.67 18.62 -12.41
C GLY A 20 9.58 17.40 -12.26
N ALA A 21 9.02 16.18 -12.29
CA ALA A 21 9.76 14.94 -12.16
C ALA A 21 10.46 14.56 -13.47
N LYS A 22 11.66 13.97 -13.36
CA LYS A 22 12.41 13.41 -14.52
C LYS A 22 11.80 12.10 -15.03
N ALA A 23 10.99 11.44 -14.21
CA ALA A 23 10.29 10.19 -14.53
C ALA A 23 8.82 10.46 -14.89
N PRO A 24 8.14 9.55 -15.62
CA PRO A 24 6.70 9.64 -15.82
C PRO A 24 5.98 9.66 -14.48
N LYS A 25 4.87 10.38 -14.45
CA LYS A 25 4.13 10.73 -13.23
C LYS A 25 3.79 9.55 -12.33
N ALA A 26 3.34 8.45 -12.93
CA ALA A 26 2.89 7.27 -12.20
C ALA A 26 4.05 6.55 -11.47
N PHE A 27 5.31 6.82 -11.85
CA PHE A 27 6.50 6.18 -11.29
C PHE A 27 7.22 7.05 -10.24
N VAL A 28 6.64 8.21 -9.88
CA VAL A 28 7.16 9.02 -8.77
C VAL A 28 6.90 8.30 -7.46
N GLU A 29 7.92 8.16 -6.62
CA GLU A 29 7.82 7.50 -5.31
C GLU A 29 7.09 8.38 -4.30
N LEU A 30 6.08 7.81 -3.65
CA LEU A 30 5.35 8.35 -2.52
C LEU A 30 5.51 7.37 -1.36
N ALA A 31 6.20 7.76 -0.29
CA ALA A 31 6.44 6.91 0.88
C ALA A 31 7.03 5.52 0.53
N GLY A 32 8.05 5.50 -0.33
CA GLY A 32 8.81 4.28 -0.70
C GLY A 32 8.15 3.36 -1.73
N LYS A 33 6.98 3.74 -2.27
CA LYS A 33 6.30 3.04 -3.37
C LYS A 33 5.91 4.06 -4.44
N SER A 34 5.98 3.71 -5.72
CA SER A 34 5.50 4.57 -6.80
C SER A 34 3.99 4.79 -6.73
N LEU A 35 3.49 5.89 -7.30
CA LEU A 35 2.05 6.16 -7.39
C LEU A 35 1.28 4.99 -8.04
N LEU A 36 1.90 4.35 -9.04
CA LEU A 36 1.38 3.16 -9.70
C LEU A 36 1.32 1.96 -8.73
N GLU A 37 2.38 1.70 -7.98
CA GLU A 37 2.41 0.59 -7.00
C GLU A 37 1.29 0.74 -5.96
N HIS A 38 1.06 1.94 -5.42
CA HIS A 38 -0.09 2.19 -4.54
C HIS A 38 -1.43 1.88 -5.23
N SER A 39 -1.59 2.31 -6.48
CA SER A 39 -2.81 2.03 -7.26
C SER A 39 -3.01 0.54 -7.53
N ILE A 40 -1.93 -0.19 -7.83
CA ILE A 40 -1.95 -1.65 -8.05
C ILE A 40 -2.40 -2.38 -6.78
N LEU A 41 -1.83 -2.03 -5.61
CA LEU A 41 -2.19 -2.66 -4.35
C LEU A 41 -3.67 -2.50 -4.03
N HIS A 42 -4.23 -1.30 -4.21
CA HIS A 42 -5.66 -1.06 -3.99
C HIS A 42 -6.54 -1.75 -5.02
N ALA A 43 -6.14 -1.75 -6.29
CA ALA A 43 -6.87 -2.41 -7.37
C ALA A 43 -6.90 -3.94 -7.19
N LEU A 44 -5.78 -4.57 -6.84
CA LEU A 44 -5.68 -6.02 -6.63
C LEU A 44 -6.59 -6.52 -5.51
N ALA A 45 -6.86 -5.68 -4.50
CA ALA A 45 -7.75 -6.00 -3.39
C ALA A 45 -9.26 -5.81 -3.74
N THR A 46 -9.60 -5.40 -4.96
CA THR A 46 -11.00 -5.25 -5.40
C THR A 46 -11.71 -6.60 -5.39
N GLU A 47 -12.93 -6.63 -4.85
CA GLU A 47 -13.75 -7.83 -4.79
C GLU A 47 -14.11 -8.35 -6.19
N ASN A 48 -14.13 -9.66 -6.36
CA ASN A 48 -14.43 -10.34 -7.63
C ASN A 48 -13.55 -9.91 -8.82
N LEU A 49 -12.36 -9.35 -8.55
CA LEU A 49 -11.38 -9.00 -9.57
C LEU A 49 -10.91 -10.27 -10.30
N LYS A 50 -11.15 -10.30 -11.61
CA LYS A 50 -10.68 -11.34 -12.52
C LYS A 50 -9.47 -10.89 -13.32
N GLN A 51 -9.38 -9.60 -13.66
CA GLN A 51 -8.32 -9.08 -14.50
C GLN A 51 -7.85 -7.70 -14.06
N LEU A 52 -6.54 -7.49 -14.03
CA LEU A 52 -5.93 -6.18 -13.84
C LEU A 52 -5.10 -5.84 -15.09
N ILE A 53 -5.40 -4.73 -15.75
CA ILE A 53 -4.69 -4.28 -16.94
C ILE A 53 -4.00 -2.96 -16.62
N ILE A 54 -2.70 -2.89 -16.88
CA ILE A 54 -1.85 -1.75 -16.52
C ILE A 54 -1.30 -1.14 -17.80
N ALA A 55 -1.80 0.05 -18.16
CA ALA A 55 -1.35 0.77 -19.35
C ALA A 55 -0.22 1.74 -19.00
N VAL A 56 1.00 1.41 -19.42
CA VAL A 56 2.24 2.16 -19.09
C VAL A 56 2.86 2.77 -20.35
N PRO A 57 3.74 3.78 -20.25
CA PRO A 57 4.49 4.22 -21.42
C PRO A 57 5.47 3.13 -21.86
N GLU A 58 5.76 3.04 -23.15
CA GLU A 58 6.66 2.02 -23.73
C GLU A 58 8.01 1.94 -22.99
N SER A 59 8.55 3.09 -22.58
CA SER A 59 9.81 3.18 -21.83
C SER A 59 9.81 2.51 -20.46
N HIS A 60 8.65 2.17 -19.89
CA HIS A 60 8.51 1.55 -18.58
C HIS A 60 7.82 0.17 -18.64
N LEU A 61 7.63 -0.37 -19.85
CA LEU A 61 7.01 -1.69 -20.04
C LEU A 61 7.80 -2.80 -19.33
N GLU A 62 9.11 -2.89 -19.60
CA GLU A 62 9.96 -3.94 -19.01
C GLU A 62 10.02 -3.87 -17.48
N GLN A 63 10.17 -2.66 -16.93
CA GLN A 63 10.18 -2.44 -15.48
C GLN A 63 8.86 -2.90 -14.84
N THR A 64 7.73 -2.60 -15.47
CA THR A 64 6.41 -2.95 -14.95
C THR A 64 6.14 -4.45 -15.06
N LEU A 65 6.62 -5.10 -16.13
CA LEU A 65 6.56 -6.57 -16.28
C LEU A 65 7.39 -7.29 -15.19
N GLU A 66 8.55 -6.74 -14.82
CA GLU A 66 9.34 -7.33 -13.74
C GLU A 66 8.66 -7.17 -12.38
N PHE A 67 8.02 -6.02 -12.14
CA PHE A 67 7.19 -5.82 -10.95
C PHE A 67 5.97 -6.77 -10.93
N GLU A 68 5.32 -6.97 -12.07
CA GLU A 68 4.18 -7.88 -12.23
C GLU A 68 4.52 -9.32 -11.84
N LYS A 69 5.70 -9.82 -12.21
CA LYS A 69 6.16 -11.16 -11.78
C LYS A 69 6.29 -11.32 -10.26
N GLN A 70 6.47 -10.22 -9.53
CA GLN A 70 6.56 -10.22 -8.06
C GLN A 70 5.17 -10.20 -7.41
N LEU A 71 4.13 -9.83 -8.16
CA LEU A 71 2.75 -9.83 -7.69
C LEU A 71 2.22 -11.27 -7.71
N SER A 72 2.33 -11.96 -6.58
CA SER A 72 1.76 -13.29 -6.41
C SER A 72 0.22 -13.24 -6.35
N SER A 73 -0.45 -13.51 -7.47
CA SER A 73 -1.89 -13.73 -7.49
C SER A 73 -2.26 -14.87 -8.43
N GLN A 74 -2.57 -16.05 -7.88
CA GLN A 74 -2.92 -17.23 -8.69
C GLN A 74 -4.27 -17.08 -9.41
N ASP A 75 -5.11 -16.12 -9.00
CA ASP A 75 -6.51 -16.01 -9.44
C ASP A 75 -6.84 -14.73 -10.23
N VAL A 76 -5.87 -13.83 -10.45
CA VAL A 76 -6.07 -12.57 -11.20
C VAL A 76 -5.18 -12.59 -12.44
N ASP A 77 -5.76 -12.41 -13.63
CA ASP A 77 -5.03 -12.21 -14.88
C ASP A 77 -4.47 -10.77 -14.90
N ILE A 78 -3.17 -10.62 -14.64
CA ILE A 78 -2.49 -9.32 -14.69
C ILE A 78 -1.86 -9.16 -16.07
N ARG A 79 -2.15 -8.05 -16.75
CA ARG A 79 -1.56 -7.71 -18.04
C ARG A 79 -0.99 -6.31 -18.03
N VAL A 80 0.22 -6.17 -18.58
CA VAL A 80 0.84 -4.88 -18.82
C VAL A 80 0.78 -4.59 -20.32
N VAL A 81 0.26 -3.43 -20.69
CA VAL A 81 0.14 -2.99 -22.09
C VAL A 81 0.82 -1.64 -22.28
N VAL A 82 1.25 -1.37 -23.51
CA VAL A 82 1.73 -0.04 -23.90
C VAL A 82 0.50 0.86 -24.08
N GLY A 83 0.43 1.95 -23.32
CA GLY A 83 -0.61 2.96 -23.48
C GLY A 83 -0.43 3.78 -24.74
N GLY A 84 -1.54 4.35 -25.22
CA GLY A 84 -1.57 5.21 -26.41
C GLY A 84 -1.13 6.66 -26.15
N ALA A 85 -1.19 7.48 -27.20
CA ALA A 85 -0.86 8.90 -27.13
C ALA A 85 -1.87 9.71 -26.31
N THR A 86 -3.12 9.26 -26.25
CA THR A 86 -4.20 9.87 -25.46
C THR A 86 -4.65 8.95 -24.33
N ARG A 87 -5.39 9.53 -23.36
CA ARG A 87 -6.04 8.75 -22.29
C ARG A 87 -7.00 7.73 -22.90
N GLN A 88 -7.82 8.16 -23.86
CA GLN A 88 -8.81 7.31 -24.52
C GLN A 88 -8.14 6.17 -25.30
N GLN A 89 -7.06 6.44 -26.03
CA GLN A 89 -6.31 5.39 -26.72
C GLN A 89 -5.74 4.37 -25.74
N SER A 90 -5.20 4.81 -24.60
CA SER A 90 -4.70 3.89 -23.56
C SER A 90 -5.79 2.96 -23.00
N VAL A 91 -7.02 3.46 -22.85
CA VAL A 91 -8.16 2.62 -22.47
C VAL A 91 -8.51 1.65 -23.60
N SER A 92 -8.56 2.09 -24.84
CA SER A 92 -8.86 1.24 -26.01
C SER A 92 -7.88 0.07 -26.15
N GLU A 93 -6.56 0.33 -26.05
CA GLU A 93 -5.52 -0.72 -26.07
C GLU A 93 -5.69 -1.71 -24.89
N SER A 94 -6.12 -1.21 -23.73
CA SER A 94 -6.41 -2.06 -22.57
C SER A 94 -7.65 -2.93 -22.80
N LEU A 95 -8.72 -2.38 -23.36
CA LEU A 95 -9.94 -3.12 -23.67
C LEU A 95 -9.73 -4.20 -24.76
N ALA A 96 -8.77 -4.00 -25.65
CA ALA A 96 -8.41 -4.99 -26.66
C ALA A 96 -7.86 -6.30 -26.07
N VAL A 97 -7.33 -6.27 -24.83
CA VAL A 97 -6.82 -7.45 -24.12
C VAL A 97 -7.76 -7.94 -23.01
N LEU A 98 -9.00 -7.45 -22.97
CA LEU A 98 -9.98 -7.83 -21.96
C LEU A 98 -10.30 -9.33 -22.03
N ALA A 99 -10.24 -10.01 -20.89
CA ALA A 99 -10.53 -11.43 -20.80
C ALA A 99 -12.02 -11.71 -21.04
N GLY A 100 -12.34 -12.90 -21.57
CA GLY A 100 -13.73 -13.32 -21.72
C GLY A 100 -14.44 -13.49 -20.37
N GLY A 101 -15.74 -13.17 -20.30
CA GLY A 101 -16.54 -13.29 -19.08
C GLY A 101 -16.21 -12.22 -18.02
N ILE A 102 -15.85 -11.02 -18.47
CA ILE A 102 -15.84 -9.79 -17.68
C ILE A 102 -17.17 -9.08 -17.92
N ASP A 103 -17.87 -8.76 -16.84
CA ASP A 103 -19.16 -8.06 -16.89
C ASP A 103 -18.99 -6.55 -16.61
N ILE A 104 -17.98 -6.20 -15.81
CA ILE A 104 -17.76 -4.84 -15.29
C ILE A 104 -16.31 -4.43 -15.52
N VAL A 105 -16.10 -3.24 -16.08
CA VAL A 105 -14.78 -2.64 -16.23
C VAL A 105 -14.71 -1.36 -15.41
N LEU A 106 -13.68 -1.25 -14.57
CA LEU A 106 -13.33 -0.05 -13.84
C LEU A 106 -12.10 0.61 -14.48
N VAL A 107 -12.21 1.85 -14.95
CA VAL A 107 -11.08 2.61 -15.49
C VAL A 107 -10.58 3.61 -14.46
N HIS A 108 -9.30 3.53 -14.09
CA HIS A 108 -8.71 4.31 -13.01
C HIS A 108 -7.45 5.06 -13.46
N ASP A 109 -7.27 6.27 -12.95
CA ASP A 109 -6.07 7.08 -13.22
C ASP A 109 -5.06 6.79 -12.12
N SER A 110 -3.90 6.21 -12.43
CA SER A 110 -2.88 5.85 -11.40
C SER A 110 -2.29 7.05 -10.66
N ALA A 111 -2.59 8.27 -11.13
CA ALA A 111 -2.29 9.51 -10.42
C ALA A 111 -3.22 9.77 -9.22
N ARG A 112 -4.30 8.99 -9.04
CA ARG A 112 -5.17 8.99 -7.87
C ARG A 112 -4.78 7.85 -6.93
N SER A 113 -3.49 7.79 -6.62
CA SER A 113 -2.82 6.64 -6.00
C SER A 113 -3.32 6.26 -4.62
N LEU A 114 -4.03 7.16 -3.93
CA LEU A 114 -4.57 6.95 -2.58
C LEU A 114 -6.08 6.61 -2.59
N THR A 115 -6.62 6.23 -3.75
CA THR A 115 -8.02 5.79 -3.86
C THR A 115 -8.20 4.46 -3.13
N SER A 116 -9.17 4.39 -2.21
CA SER A 116 -9.39 3.19 -1.41
C SER A 116 -9.94 2.02 -2.24
N THR A 117 -9.61 0.80 -1.82
CA THR A 117 -10.25 -0.43 -2.32
C THR A 117 -11.77 -0.41 -2.11
N ASP A 118 -12.25 0.18 -1.02
CA ASP A 118 -13.69 0.36 -0.78
C ASP A 118 -14.35 1.16 -1.91
N LEU A 119 -13.72 2.24 -2.39
CA LEU A 119 -14.26 3.00 -3.51
C LEU A 119 -14.30 2.19 -4.81
N PHE A 120 -13.31 1.35 -5.08
CA PHE A 120 -13.37 0.40 -6.21
C PHE A 120 -14.58 -0.55 -6.08
N ASN A 121 -14.77 -1.12 -4.89
CA ASN A 121 -15.87 -2.05 -4.60
C ASN A 121 -17.24 -1.36 -4.72
N ARG A 122 -17.42 -0.16 -4.16
CA ARG A 122 -18.66 0.61 -4.25
C ARG A 122 -19.01 0.97 -5.69
N VAL A 123 -18.02 1.33 -6.51
CA VAL A 123 -18.26 1.59 -7.94
C VAL A 123 -18.66 0.29 -8.66
N ALA A 124 -17.92 -0.80 -8.49
CA ALA A 124 -18.27 -2.08 -9.12
C ALA A 124 -19.67 -2.57 -8.73
N GLN A 125 -20.00 -2.51 -7.43
CA GLN A 125 -21.30 -2.90 -6.91
C GLN A 125 -22.43 -2.04 -7.50
N ALA A 126 -22.25 -0.72 -7.58
CA ALA A 126 -23.25 0.16 -8.18
C ALA A 126 -23.45 -0.13 -9.68
N VAL A 127 -22.40 -0.47 -10.43
CA VAL A 127 -22.53 -0.90 -11.83
C VAL A 127 -23.30 -2.21 -11.91
N PHE A 128 -22.98 -3.18 -11.05
CA PHE A 128 -23.67 -4.47 -10.99
C PHE A 128 -25.17 -4.29 -10.74
N GLU A 129 -25.55 -3.44 -9.80
CA GLU A 129 -26.96 -3.22 -9.42
C GLU A 129 -27.75 -2.46 -10.49
N ASN A 130 -27.14 -1.45 -11.12
CA ASN A 130 -27.87 -0.50 -11.97
C ASN A 130 -27.67 -0.73 -13.46
N GLN A 131 -26.65 -1.52 -13.86
CA GLN A 131 -26.32 -1.84 -15.25
C GLN A 131 -26.10 -0.59 -16.13
N ILE A 132 -25.57 0.48 -15.54
CA ILE A 132 -25.22 1.75 -16.20
C ILE A 132 -23.82 2.21 -15.77
N GLY A 133 -23.29 3.27 -16.38
CA GLY A 133 -22.02 3.86 -15.95
C GLY A 133 -22.12 4.47 -14.55
N VAL A 134 -21.06 4.36 -13.76
CA VAL A 134 -20.98 4.87 -12.39
C VAL A 134 -19.65 5.58 -12.19
N ILE A 135 -19.69 6.81 -11.66
CA ILE A 135 -18.48 7.54 -11.27
C ILE A 135 -18.56 8.03 -9.83
N PRO A 136 -17.46 7.99 -9.07
CA PRO A 136 -17.36 8.74 -7.83
C PRO A 136 -17.24 10.23 -8.13
N ALA A 137 -17.88 11.04 -7.29
CA ALA A 137 -17.74 12.48 -7.37
C ALA A 137 -17.88 13.17 -6.02
N LEU A 138 -17.29 14.36 -5.92
CA LEU A 138 -17.41 15.25 -4.79
C LEU A 138 -18.15 16.52 -5.19
N HIS A 139 -18.95 17.08 -4.29
CA HIS A 139 -19.55 18.39 -4.52
C HIS A 139 -18.49 19.49 -4.59
N VAL A 140 -18.78 20.53 -5.35
CA VAL A 140 -17.91 21.71 -5.43
C VAL A 140 -18.17 22.63 -4.25
N ALA A 141 -17.19 22.74 -3.35
CA ALA A 141 -17.27 23.58 -2.16
C ALA A 141 -16.94 25.07 -2.43
N ASP A 142 -16.07 25.34 -3.41
CA ASP A 142 -15.60 26.69 -3.72
C ASP A 142 -16.52 27.41 -4.72
N THR A 143 -16.40 28.74 -4.82
CA THR A 143 -17.12 29.49 -5.85
C THR A 143 -16.44 29.29 -7.21
N ILE A 144 -17.17 28.84 -8.22
CA ILE A 144 -16.64 28.61 -9.56
C ILE A 144 -16.82 29.84 -10.45
N LYS A 145 -15.77 30.18 -11.19
CA LYS A 145 -15.76 31.31 -12.14
C LYS A 145 -15.42 30.80 -13.54
N ARG A 146 -16.15 31.28 -14.56
CA ARG A 146 -15.71 31.19 -15.95
C ARG A 146 -14.82 32.38 -16.26
N TYR A 147 -13.72 32.15 -16.96
CA TYR A 147 -12.74 33.19 -17.26
C TYR A 147 -12.20 33.05 -18.69
N LYS A 148 -11.63 34.13 -19.23
CA LYS A 148 -10.88 34.14 -20.49
C LYS A 148 -9.67 35.08 -20.34
N GLY A 149 -8.46 34.55 -20.53
CA GLY A 149 -7.24 35.28 -20.17
C GLY A 149 -7.20 35.53 -18.66
N ASP A 150 -7.07 36.78 -18.24
CA ASP A 150 -7.08 37.17 -16.82
C ASP A 150 -8.42 37.81 -16.39
N VAL A 151 -9.46 37.75 -17.24
CA VAL A 151 -10.76 38.39 -17.00
C VAL A 151 -11.81 37.37 -16.60
N ILE A 152 -12.44 37.59 -15.45
CA ILE A 152 -13.60 36.82 -14.98
C ILE A 152 -14.83 37.23 -15.78
N GLN A 153 -15.49 36.26 -16.41
CA GLN A 153 -16.67 36.47 -17.24
C GLN A 153 -17.97 36.32 -16.45
N GLU A 154 -18.08 35.26 -15.64
CA GLU A 154 -19.28 34.97 -14.86
C GLU A 154 -18.96 34.03 -13.68
N THR A 155 -19.90 33.98 -12.73
CA THR A 155 -19.90 32.98 -11.66
C THR A 155 -20.82 31.84 -12.07
N ILE A 156 -20.34 30.60 -11.99
CA ILE A 156 -21.14 29.42 -12.32
C ILE A 156 -21.84 28.92 -11.05
N GLU A 157 -23.12 28.60 -11.17
CA GLU A 157 -23.88 27.99 -10.08
C GLU A 157 -23.28 26.62 -9.76
N ARG A 158 -22.85 26.44 -8.51
CA ARG A 158 -22.06 25.28 -8.10
C ARG A 158 -22.90 24.13 -7.55
N SER A 159 -24.17 24.37 -7.22
CA SER A 159 -25.08 23.34 -6.70
C SER A 159 -25.21 22.13 -7.64
N ASP A 160 -25.10 22.39 -8.94
CA ASP A 160 -25.29 21.40 -10.00
C ASP A 160 -23.95 20.88 -10.55
N LEU A 161 -22.84 21.22 -9.88
CA LEU A 161 -21.49 20.84 -10.30
C LEU A 161 -20.88 19.79 -9.38
N LEU A 162 -20.14 18.88 -10.00
CA LEU A 162 -19.44 17.79 -9.35
C LEU A 162 -17.98 17.73 -9.82
N ARG A 163 -17.08 17.39 -8.91
CA ARG A 163 -15.69 17.03 -9.20
C ARG A 163 -15.62 15.53 -9.45
N ALA A 164 -15.63 15.14 -10.72
CA ALA A 164 -15.52 13.74 -11.10
C ALA A 164 -14.20 13.11 -10.64
N GLN A 165 -14.28 11.88 -10.17
CA GLN A 165 -13.16 11.05 -9.77
C GLN A 165 -13.11 9.75 -10.59
N THR A 166 -12.06 8.97 -10.39
CA THR A 166 -11.96 7.60 -10.88
C THR A 166 -11.67 6.70 -9.67
N PRO A 167 -12.02 5.40 -9.66
CA PRO A 167 -12.40 4.56 -10.81
C PRO A 167 -13.75 4.94 -11.42
N GLN A 168 -13.86 4.95 -12.74
CA GLN A 168 -15.14 5.03 -13.46
C GLN A 168 -15.54 3.62 -13.88
N GLY A 169 -16.72 3.16 -13.46
CA GLY A 169 -17.19 1.81 -13.70
C GLY A 169 -18.28 1.76 -14.78
N PHE A 170 -18.25 0.73 -15.61
CA PHE A 170 -19.23 0.53 -16.68
C PHE A 170 -19.50 -0.96 -16.93
N PRO A 171 -20.69 -1.32 -17.44
CA PRO A 171 -20.87 -2.63 -18.06
C PRO A 171 -19.86 -2.79 -19.21
N ALA A 172 -19.13 -3.91 -19.22
CA ALA A 172 -18.02 -4.13 -20.14
C ALA A 172 -18.43 -3.98 -21.61
N SER A 173 -19.60 -4.53 -21.97
CA SER A 173 -20.14 -4.44 -23.34
C SER A 173 -20.41 -2.99 -23.77
N VAL A 174 -20.87 -2.13 -22.85
CA VAL A 174 -21.17 -0.73 -23.13
C VAL A 174 -19.88 0.06 -23.37
N LEU A 175 -18.90 -0.10 -22.47
CA LEU A 175 -17.63 0.62 -22.59
C LEU A 175 -16.85 0.22 -23.85
N VAL A 176 -16.78 -1.09 -24.15
CA VAL A 176 -16.14 -1.59 -25.38
C VAL A 176 -16.83 -1.03 -26.62
N ALA A 177 -18.16 -1.05 -26.68
CA ALA A 177 -18.91 -0.48 -27.81
C ALA A 177 -18.66 1.03 -27.98
N ALA A 178 -18.58 1.77 -26.87
CA ALA A 178 -18.31 3.21 -26.90
C ALA A 178 -16.93 3.54 -27.49
N HIS A 179 -15.89 2.80 -27.08
CA HIS A 179 -14.52 2.99 -27.60
C HIS A 179 -14.37 2.57 -29.07
N ILE A 180 -15.12 1.56 -29.54
CA ILE A 180 -15.14 1.18 -30.96
C ILE A 180 -15.90 2.22 -31.81
N GLY A 181 -16.93 2.85 -31.24
CA GLY A 181 -17.91 3.66 -31.96
C GLY A 181 -17.48 5.08 -32.33
N THR A 182 -16.32 5.58 -31.85
CA THR A 182 -15.91 6.96 -32.12
C THR A 182 -14.38 7.14 -32.16
N THR A 183 -13.95 8.11 -32.97
CA THR A 183 -12.57 8.63 -32.97
C THR A 183 -12.49 10.03 -32.35
N GLU A 184 -13.61 10.57 -31.88
CA GLU A 184 -13.63 11.84 -31.14
C GLU A 184 -13.04 11.62 -29.74
N GLU A 185 -12.24 12.59 -29.28
CA GLU A 185 -11.55 12.52 -27.99
C GLU A 185 -12.40 13.14 -26.89
N PHE A 186 -12.67 12.35 -25.84
CA PHE A 186 -13.38 12.80 -24.65
C PHE A 186 -12.43 12.92 -23.45
N THR A 187 -12.80 13.77 -22.49
CA THR A 187 -11.97 14.02 -21.30
C THR A 187 -11.96 12.84 -20.33
N ASP A 188 -13.03 12.04 -20.30
CA ASP A 188 -13.18 10.84 -19.49
C ASP A 188 -14.14 9.82 -20.14
N ASP A 189 -14.23 8.62 -19.55
CA ASP A 189 -15.05 7.53 -20.10
C ASP A 189 -16.54 7.78 -19.91
N ALA A 190 -16.92 8.53 -18.87
CA ALA A 190 -18.30 8.94 -18.64
C ALA A 190 -18.82 9.82 -19.79
N ALA A 191 -18.07 10.84 -20.20
CA ALA A 191 -18.43 11.68 -21.33
C ALA A 191 -18.53 10.89 -22.65
N LEU A 192 -17.61 9.94 -22.87
CA LEU A 192 -17.64 9.05 -24.02
C LEU A 192 -18.91 8.20 -24.03
N VAL A 193 -19.26 7.53 -22.93
CA VAL A 193 -20.47 6.70 -22.83
C VAL A 193 -21.74 7.55 -22.98
N GLN A 194 -21.77 8.77 -22.44
CA GLN A 194 -22.88 9.70 -22.64
C GLN A 194 -23.05 10.13 -24.11
N SER A 195 -21.95 10.27 -24.86
CA SER A 195 -22.00 10.67 -26.28
C SER A 195 -22.75 9.67 -27.16
N ILE A 196 -22.77 8.39 -26.78
CA ILE A 196 -23.50 7.32 -27.48
C ILE A 196 -24.89 7.06 -26.87
N GLY A 197 -25.39 7.95 -26.02
CA GLY A 197 -26.69 7.84 -25.36
C GLY A 197 -26.71 7.00 -24.09
N GLY A 198 -25.54 6.58 -23.58
CA GLY A 198 -25.42 5.88 -22.31
C GLY A 198 -25.75 6.77 -21.11
N THR A 199 -26.21 6.15 -20.03
CA THR A 199 -26.48 6.84 -18.76
C THR A 199 -25.32 6.63 -17.78
N VAL A 200 -24.99 7.70 -17.03
CA VAL A 200 -23.97 7.67 -15.98
C VAL A 200 -24.56 8.21 -14.69
N MET A 201 -24.48 7.43 -13.62
CA MET A 201 -24.84 7.87 -12.27
C MET A 201 -23.58 8.24 -11.47
N MET A 202 -23.78 9.04 -10.43
CA MET A 202 -22.73 9.34 -9.46
C MET A 202 -22.92 8.53 -8.18
N ILE A 203 -21.82 8.30 -7.47
CA ILE A 203 -21.79 7.89 -6.06
C ILE A 203 -20.87 8.84 -5.28
N PRO A 204 -20.99 8.91 -3.93
CA PRO A 204 -20.06 9.70 -3.13
C PRO A 204 -18.60 9.28 -3.36
N GLY A 205 -17.75 10.26 -3.66
CA GLY A 205 -16.31 10.09 -3.81
C GLY A 205 -15.54 10.21 -2.49
N GLU A 206 -14.21 10.32 -2.59
CA GLU A 206 -13.31 10.41 -1.43
C GLU A 206 -12.26 11.50 -1.63
N GLU A 207 -11.97 12.32 -0.63
CA GLU A 207 -10.92 13.36 -0.76
C GLU A 207 -9.53 12.75 -1.01
N GLN A 208 -9.23 11.57 -0.44
CA GLN A 208 -7.98 10.86 -0.70
C GLN A 208 -7.83 10.41 -2.16
N ALA A 209 -8.92 10.21 -2.89
CA ALA A 209 -8.92 9.89 -4.33
C ALA A 209 -8.59 11.11 -5.23
N MET A 210 -7.97 12.14 -4.67
CA MET A 210 -7.47 13.30 -5.39
C MET A 210 -6.43 12.90 -6.45
N LYS A 211 -6.45 13.58 -7.59
CA LYS A 211 -5.48 13.36 -8.66
C LYS A 211 -4.22 14.17 -8.36
N ILE A 212 -3.17 13.51 -7.90
CA ILE A 212 -1.86 14.13 -7.68
C ILE A 212 -1.39 14.67 -9.01
N THR A 213 -1.23 15.98 -9.22
CA THR A 213 -0.88 16.57 -10.53
C THR A 213 0.18 17.65 -10.45
N THR A 214 0.26 18.36 -9.33
CA THR A 214 1.27 19.35 -9.01
C THR A 214 2.16 18.88 -7.85
N ALA A 215 3.22 19.64 -7.55
CA ALA A 215 4.03 19.41 -6.36
C ALA A 215 3.21 19.57 -5.06
N GLU A 216 2.31 20.57 -5.00
CA GLU A 216 1.41 20.78 -3.85
C GLU A 216 0.48 19.58 -3.63
N ASP A 217 -0.05 18.98 -4.71
CA ASP A 217 -0.85 17.77 -4.57
C ASP A 217 -0.04 16.60 -3.99
N PHE A 218 1.24 16.52 -4.37
CA PHE A 218 2.14 15.48 -3.88
C PHE A 218 2.47 15.68 -2.40
N GLU A 219 2.72 16.91 -1.95
CA GLU A 219 2.87 17.24 -0.53
C GLU A 219 1.60 16.91 0.28
N ARG A 220 0.43 17.20 -0.29
CA ARG A 220 -0.86 16.82 0.32
C ARG A 220 -1.01 15.31 0.42
N ALA A 221 -0.57 14.55 -0.59
CA ALA A 221 -0.60 13.09 -0.57
C ALA A 221 0.33 12.51 0.50
N GLN A 222 1.53 13.08 0.65
CA GLN A 222 2.46 12.71 1.72
C GLN A 222 1.85 12.99 3.10
N SER A 223 1.27 14.18 3.26
CA SER A 223 0.62 14.59 4.52
C SER A 223 -0.54 13.66 4.88
N TYR A 224 -1.32 13.22 3.89
CA TYR A 224 -2.41 12.26 4.11
C TYR A 224 -1.92 10.92 4.66
N LEU A 225 -0.82 10.40 4.12
CA LEU A 225 -0.20 9.15 4.60
C LEU A 225 0.37 9.29 6.01
N LEU A 226 0.85 10.48 6.39
CA LEU A 226 1.43 10.75 7.71
C LEU A 226 0.39 11.11 8.77
N ALA A 227 -0.74 11.71 8.39
CA ALA A 227 -1.79 12.17 9.31
C ALA A 227 -2.41 11.04 10.16
N HIS A 228 -2.20 9.78 9.76
CA HIS A 228 -2.71 8.59 10.42
C HIS A 228 -1.60 7.67 10.92
N ALA A 229 -0.37 8.20 11.02
CA ALA A 229 0.77 7.48 11.53
C ALA A 229 0.84 7.56 13.06
N ARG A 230 1.21 6.46 13.70
CA ARG A 230 1.44 6.34 15.14
C ARG A 230 2.81 5.73 15.36
N THR A 231 3.50 6.22 16.38
CA THR A 231 4.79 5.68 16.80
C THR A 231 4.62 4.83 18.05
N GLY A 232 5.44 3.79 18.18
CA GLY A 232 5.56 2.97 19.36
C GLY A 232 7.00 2.66 19.69
N ILE A 233 7.24 2.31 20.95
CA ILE A 233 8.55 1.94 21.48
C ILE A 233 8.42 0.60 22.19
N GLY A 234 9.44 -0.23 22.06
CA GLY A 234 9.55 -1.51 22.73
C GLY A 234 10.98 -1.75 23.19
N SER A 235 11.14 -2.47 24.29
CA SER A 235 12.45 -2.82 24.80
C SER A 235 12.40 -4.18 25.43
N ASP A 236 13.40 -5.00 25.18
CA ASP A 236 13.52 -6.31 25.80
C ASP A 236 14.96 -6.56 26.26
N ALA A 237 15.12 -7.37 27.31
CA ALA A 237 16.40 -7.71 27.87
C ALA A 237 16.40 -9.12 28.46
N HIS A 238 17.35 -9.93 28.01
CA HIS A 238 17.53 -11.29 28.50
C HIS A 238 18.94 -11.50 29.05
N ARG A 239 19.05 -12.43 30.01
CA ARG A 239 20.32 -12.89 30.56
C ARG A 239 20.99 -13.87 29.59
N TYR A 240 22.31 -13.85 29.50
CA TYR A 240 23.01 -14.94 28.81
C TYR A 240 22.85 -16.28 29.53
N SER A 241 22.54 -17.30 28.74
CA SER A 241 22.42 -18.68 29.19
C SER A 241 23.78 -19.27 29.55
N GLN A 242 23.80 -20.08 30.61
CA GLN A 242 24.96 -20.92 30.95
C GLN A 242 24.94 -22.26 30.18
N ASP A 243 23.78 -22.61 29.61
CA ASP A 243 23.63 -23.80 28.78
C ASP A 243 24.19 -23.55 27.38
N LYS A 244 25.32 -24.20 27.10
CA LYS A 244 26.04 -24.11 25.82
C LYS A 244 25.38 -24.93 24.70
N SER A 245 24.35 -25.71 25.00
CA SER A 245 23.59 -26.45 23.98
C SER A 245 22.50 -25.60 23.32
N LYS A 246 22.12 -24.47 23.94
CA LYS A 246 21.18 -23.52 23.38
C LYS A 246 21.82 -22.71 22.25
N THR A 247 21.01 -22.37 21.25
CA THR A 247 21.39 -21.50 20.13
C THR A 247 20.92 -20.08 20.39
N LEU A 248 21.75 -19.08 20.06
CA LEU A 248 21.34 -17.67 20.08
C LEU A 248 20.53 -17.35 18.84
N TYR A 249 19.35 -16.77 19.03
CA TYR A 249 18.55 -16.15 17.96
C TYR A 249 18.52 -14.64 18.18
N LEU A 250 18.80 -13.88 17.11
CA LEU A 250 18.58 -12.43 17.10
C LEU A 250 18.08 -12.01 15.73
N GLY A 251 16.93 -11.32 15.70
CA GLY A 251 16.26 -10.92 14.49
C GLY A 251 15.80 -12.12 13.65
N CYS A 252 15.29 -13.17 14.30
CA CYS A 252 14.80 -14.44 13.74
C CYS A 252 15.87 -15.28 13.04
N LEU A 253 17.15 -14.96 13.23
CA LEU A 253 18.28 -15.69 12.64
C LEU A 253 19.14 -16.32 13.73
N GLU A 254 19.65 -17.52 13.47
CA GLU A 254 20.64 -18.18 14.32
C GLU A 254 21.98 -17.41 14.30
N TRP A 255 22.66 -17.33 15.44
CA TRP A 255 24.01 -16.76 15.60
C TRP A 255 25.00 -17.84 16.08
N PRO A 256 25.62 -18.59 15.15
CA PRO A 256 26.49 -19.71 15.51
C PRO A 256 27.72 -19.26 16.31
N GLY A 257 28.04 -20.00 17.37
CA GLY A 257 29.22 -19.75 18.21
C GLY A 257 29.06 -18.65 19.27
N GLU A 258 27.89 -18.04 19.36
CA GLU A 258 27.55 -17.04 20.37
C GLU A 258 26.80 -17.66 21.56
N LEU A 259 26.75 -16.92 22.68
CA LEU A 259 26.03 -17.37 23.86
C LEU A 259 24.53 -17.12 23.68
N ALA A 260 23.72 -18.16 23.85
CA ALA A 260 22.27 -18.05 23.84
C ALA A 260 21.73 -17.20 25.00
N LEU A 261 20.47 -16.80 24.90
CA LEU A 261 19.76 -16.05 25.92
C LEU A 261 18.80 -16.97 26.70
N GLU A 262 18.54 -16.63 27.95
CA GLU A 262 17.52 -17.30 28.78
C GLU A 262 16.13 -16.76 28.44
N GLY A 263 15.16 -17.65 28.25
CA GLY A 263 13.78 -17.31 27.94
C GLY A 263 12.89 -18.55 27.84
N HIS A 264 11.57 -18.34 27.90
CA HIS A 264 10.56 -19.37 27.65
C HIS A 264 10.34 -19.62 26.14
N SER A 265 10.64 -18.61 25.31
CA SER A 265 10.76 -18.66 23.85
C SER A 265 12.22 -18.85 23.42
N ASP A 266 12.54 -18.56 22.15
CA ASP A 266 13.91 -18.54 21.62
C ASP A 266 14.81 -17.41 22.19
N GLY A 267 14.25 -16.51 23.00
CA GLY A 267 14.98 -15.46 23.72
C GLY A 267 15.43 -14.30 22.84
N ASP A 268 14.85 -14.15 21.65
CA ASP A 268 15.23 -13.13 20.67
C ASP A 268 14.82 -11.71 21.10
N VAL A 269 15.72 -11.02 21.81
CA VAL A 269 15.50 -9.64 22.27
C VAL A 269 15.20 -8.65 21.15
N ILE A 270 15.70 -8.89 19.92
CA ILE A 270 15.41 -8.01 18.78
C ILE A 270 13.95 -8.20 18.37
N ALA A 271 13.51 -9.43 18.16
CA ALA A 271 12.14 -9.73 17.77
C ALA A 271 11.13 -9.26 18.83
N HIS A 272 11.39 -9.53 20.11
CA HIS A 272 10.50 -9.12 21.20
C HIS A 272 10.40 -7.59 21.32
N ALA A 273 11.53 -6.86 21.25
CA ALA A 273 11.49 -5.40 21.29
C ALA A 273 10.67 -4.83 20.11
N ILE A 274 10.78 -5.43 18.92
CA ILE A 274 9.98 -5.03 17.75
C ILE A 274 8.49 -5.34 17.93
N VAL A 275 8.15 -6.50 18.49
CA VAL A 275 6.76 -6.87 18.81
C VAL A 275 6.14 -5.82 19.72
N ASP A 276 6.82 -5.46 20.82
CA ASP A 276 6.34 -4.45 21.75
C ASP A 276 6.23 -3.07 21.10
N SER A 277 7.18 -2.67 20.24
CA SER A 277 7.10 -1.37 19.56
C SER A 277 5.92 -1.30 18.58
N LEU A 278 5.59 -2.40 17.90
CA LEU A 278 4.43 -2.49 17.01
C LEU A 278 3.10 -2.47 17.79
N LEU A 279 2.98 -3.28 18.85
CA LEU A 279 1.78 -3.33 19.71
C LEU A 279 1.53 -1.98 20.39
N SER A 280 2.58 -1.36 20.93
CA SER A 280 2.51 -0.04 21.55
C SER A 280 2.04 1.04 20.56
N ALA A 281 2.56 1.03 19.33
CA ALA A 281 2.16 1.99 18.30
C ALA A 281 0.66 1.92 17.97
N ALA A 282 0.07 0.71 18.01
CA ALA A 282 -1.35 0.49 17.79
C ALA A 282 -2.23 0.55 19.05
N ASN A 283 -1.65 0.76 20.25
CA ASN A 283 -2.35 0.69 21.54
C ASN A 283 -2.98 -0.69 21.81
N LEU A 284 -2.21 -1.74 21.55
CA LEU A 284 -2.61 -3.14 21.76
C LEU A 284 -1.93 -3.79 22.98
N GLY A 285 -1.24 -2.99 23.81
CA GLY A 285 -0.51 -3.49 24.97
C GLY A 285 0.89 -3.94 24.59
N ASP A 286 1.30 -5.10 25.11
CA ASP A 286 2.65 -5.65 25.01
C ASP A 286 2.62 -7.17 24.73
N ILE A 287 3.79 -7.76 24.50
CA ILE A 287 3.97 -9.19 24.21
C ILE A 287 3.35 -10.07 25.31
N GLY A 288 3.46 -9.64 26.58
CA GLY A 288 2.93 -10.35 27.73
C GLY A 288 1.41 -10.35 27.77
N SER A 289 0.77 -9.21 27.48
CA SER A 289 -0.69 -9.10 27.48
C SER A 289 -1.34 -9.88 26.33
N ASN A 290 -0.66 -9.96 25.18
CA ASN A 290 -1.21 -10.61 23.98
C ASN A 290 -0.95 -12.12 23.94
N PHE A 291 0.27 -12.54 24.25
CA PHE A 291 0.70 -13.94 24.05
C PHE A 291 0.90 -14.71 25.36
N GLY A 292 1.03 -14.00 26.49
CA GLY A 292 1.26 -14.61 27.80
C GLY A 292 2.65 -15.23 27.95
N VAL A 293 3.04 -15.49 29.20
CA VAL A 293 4.35 -16.06 29.53
C VAL A 293 4.35 -17.59 29.69
N ASP A 294 3.17 -18.19 29.90
CA ASP A 294 3.01 -19.62 30.21
C ASP A 294 2.03 -20.35 29.26
N ARG A 295 1.64 -19.72 28.14
CA ARG A 295 0.72 -20.36 27.20
C ARG A 295 1.42 -21.50 26.45
N PRO A 296 0.91 -22.74 26.49
CA PRO A 296 1.57 -23.89 25.87
C PRO A 296 1.79 -23.74 24.36
N GLU A 297 0.90 -23.02 23.68
CA GLU A 297 0.95 -22.75 22.24
C GLU A 297 2.14 -21.87 21.80
N TYR A 298 2.74 -21.11 22.73
CA TYR A 298 3.91 -20.26 22.47
C TYR A 298 5.20 -20.77 23.13
N SER A 299 5.16 -21.94 23.77
CA SER A 299 6.32 -22.55 24.41
C SER A 299 7.38 -22.91 23.35
N GLY A 300 8.56 -22.30 23.43
CA GLY A 300 9.63 -22.49 22.44
C GLY A 300 9.31 -21.93 21.06
N ALA A 301 8.31 -21.05 20.94
CA ALA A 301 8.01 -20.36 19.69
C ALA A 301 9.18 -19.43 19.30
N SER A 302 9.40 -19.29 17.98
CA SER A 302 10.39 -18.37 17.46
C SER A 302 9.89 -16.93 17.47
N GLY A 303 10.81 -15.96 17.42
CA GLY A 303 10.50 -14.54 17.24
C GLY A 303 9.58 -14.29 16.04
N GLU A 304 9.73 -15.08 14.97
CA GLU A 304 8.90 -15.00 13.76
C GLU A 304 7.42 -15.31 14.04
N VAL A 305 7.11 -16.22 14.97
CA VAL A 305 5.73 -16.54 15.37
C VAL A 305 5.09 -15.31 16.02
N PHE A 306 5.80 -14.65 16.93
CA PHE A 306 5.28 -13.46 17.63
C PHE A 306 5.16 -12.26 16.69
N LEU A 307 6.11 -12.07 15.78
CA LEU A 307 6.02 -11.02 14.76
C LEU A 307 4.80 -11.22 13.87
N ASN A 308 4.61 -12.41 13.30
CA ASN A 308 3.45 -12.69 12.44
C ASN A 308 2.12 -12.52 13.18
N ALA A 309 2.00 -13.05 14.40
CA ALA A 309 0.78 -12.88 15.20
C ALA A 309 0.51 -11.40 15.52
N THR A 310 1.55 -10.60 15.77
CA THR A 310 1.43 -9.16 15.98
C THR A 310 0.97 -8.43 14.72
N LEU A 311 1.49 -8.80 13.54
CA LEU A 311 1.06 -8.24 12.26
C LEU A 311 -0.42 -8.53 11.98
N ASP A 312 -0.92 -9.69 12.39
CA ASP A 312 -2.34 -10.02 12.25
C ASP A 312 -3.22 -9.18 13.18
N LEU A 313 -2.81 -8.95 14.44
CA LEU A 313 -3.49 -8.02 15.35
C LEU A 313 -3.50 -6.58 14.82
N LEU A 314 -2.40 -6.13 14.20
CA LEU A 314 -2.37 -4.82 13.53
C LEU A 314 -3.39 -4.75 12.40
N LYS A 315 -3.42 -5.75 11.51
CA LYS A 315 -4.37 -5.81 10.39
C LYS A 315 -5.82 -5.79 10.87
N GLU A 316 -6.15 -6.53 11.93
CA GLU A 316 -7.49 -6.53 12.54
C GLU A 316 -7.94 -5.14 12.99
N GLN A 317 -6.98 -4.31 13.44
CA GLN A 317 -7.22 -2.91 13.84
C GLN A 317 -7.00 -1.91 12.69
N SER A 318 -6.86 -2.42 11.47
CA SER A 318 -6.59 -1.66 10.26
C SER A 318 -5.31 -0.83 10.38
N PHE A 319 -4.24 -1.38 10.96
CA PHE A 319 -2.91 -0.80 10.96
C PHE A 319 -1.97 -1.60 10.06
N GLU A 320 -1.03 -0.90 9.43
CA GLU A 320 0.10 -1.49 8.71
C GLU A 320 1.43 -0.87 9.20
N PRO A 321 2.53 -1.64 9.30
CA PRO A 321 3.85 -1.08 9.57
C PRO A 321 4.33 -0.18 8.43
N VAL A 322 4.93 0.96 8.77
CA VAL A 322 5.59 1.88 7.84
C VAL A 322 7.11 1.65 7.84
N ASN A 323 7.71 1.57 9.04
CA ASN A 323 9.11 1.19 9.21
C ASN A 323 9.38 0.79 10.67
N VAL A 324 10.50 0.09 10.88
CA VAL A 324 11.01 -0.27 12.22
C VAL A 324 12.49 0.08 12.32
N SER A 325 12.92 0.59 13.48
CA SER A 325 14.32 0.79 13.83
C SER A 325 14.60 0.13 15.17
N VAL A 326 15.63 -0.70 15.25
CA VAL A 326 16.01 -1.41 16.47
C VAL A 326 17.51 -1.26 16.75
N GLN A 327 17.86 -1.05 18.02
CA GLN A 327 19.23 -0.97 18.49
C GLN A 327 19.51 -2.09 19.47
N LEU A 328 20.45 -2.97 19.12
CA LEU A 328 21.00 -3.97 20.02
C LEU A 328 22.01 -3.31 20.96
N ILE A 329 21.93 -3.61 22.25
CA ILE A 329 22.77 -3.02 23.29
C ILE A 329 23.50 -4.14 24.04
N GLY A 330 24.81 -4.25 23.82
CA GLY A 330 25.65 -5.26 24.46
C GLY A 330 27.01 -5.41 23.77
N ASN A 331 27.95 -6.07 24.43
CA ASN A 331 29.31 -6.21 23.89
C ASN A 331 29.42 -7.18 22.70
N ARG A 332 28.54 -8.18 22.68
CA ARG A 332 28.47 -9.29 21.71
C ARG A 332 26.98 -9.64 21.43
N PRO A 333 26.67 -10.31 20.30
CA PRO A 333 27.53 -10.52 19.14
C PRO A 333 27.88 -9.21 18.42
N LYS A 334 28.88 -9.23 17.52
CA LYS A 334 29.11 -8.10 16.61
C LYS A 334 28.06 -8.13 15.51
N LEU A 335 27.14 -7.17 15.53
CA LEU A 335 26.06 -7.06 14.54
C LEU A 335 26.56 -6.72 13.12
N ALA A 336 27.59 -5.89 13.01
CA ALA A 336 28.01 -5.28 11.73
C ALA A 336 28.21 -6.26 10.55
N PRO A 337 28.82 -7.45 10.73
CA PRO A 337 29.01 -8.41 9.63
C PRO A 337 27.71 -9.02 9.08
N ARG A 338 26.61 -9.01 9.85
CA ARG A 338 25.32 -9.62 9.47
C ARG A 338 24.15 -8.64 9.48
N ARG A 339 24.41 -7.33 9.66
CA ARG A 339 23.35 -6.30 9.76
C ARG A 339 22.37 -6.38 8.59
N LEU A 340 22.89 -6.37 7.36
CA LEU A 340 22.04 -6.35 6.16
C LEU A 340 21.21 -7.65 6.02
N GLU A 341 21.76 -8.77 6.46
CA GLU A 341 21.06 -10.07 6.48
C GLU A 341 19.86 -10.00 7.44
N VAL A 342 20.08 -9.48 8.65
CA VAL A 342 19.02 -9.29 9.65
C VAL A 342 17.96 -8.28 9.17
N GLU A 343 18.38 -7.14 8.64
CA GLU A 343 17.47 -6.11 8.09
C GLU A 343 16.60 -6.68 6.97
N THR A 344 17.20 -7.45 6.06
CA THR A 344 16.48 -8.06 4.93
C THR A 344 15.48 -9.11 5.43
N HIS A 345 15.89 -9.96 6.37
CA HIS A 345 15.03 -11.03 6.89
C HIS A 345 13.85 -10.47 7.69
N LEU A 346 14.10 -9.55 8.63
CA LEU A 346 13.04 -8.88 9.38
C LEU A 346 12.13 -8.05 8.47
N GLY A 347 12.69 -7.36 7.47
CA GLY A 347 11.91 -6.59 6.51
C GLY A 347 10.95 -7.46 5.70
N ALA A 348 11.37 -8.68 5.34
CA ALA A 348 10.51 -9.65 4.67
C ALA A 348 9.35 -10.14 5.55
N ILE A 349 9.61 -10.39 6.84
CA ILE A 349 8.57 -10.79 7.80
C ILE A 349 7.58 -9.63 8.04
N ILE A 350 8.09 -8.44 8.36
CA ILE A 350 7.29 -7.28 8.77
C ILE A 350 6.55 -6.64 7.59
N GLY A 351 7.04 -6.82 6.36
CA GLY A 351 6.49 -6.18 5.17
C GLY A 351 6.80 -4.67 5.10
N ALA A 352 7.79 -4.21 5.86
CA ALA A 352 8.23 -2.82 5.88
C ALA A 352 9.75 -2.73 6.13
N PRO A 353 10.41 -1.62 5.73
CA PRO A 353 11.84 -1.44 5.97
C PRO A 353 12.21 -1.52 7.45
N VAL A 354 13.27 -2.27 7.74
CA VAL A 354 13.85 -2.42 9.08
C VAL A 354 15.28 -1.91 9.07
N SER A 355 15.65 -1.11 10.07
CA SER A 355 17.03 -0.68 10.32
C SER A 355 17.54 -1.25 11.64
N VAL A 356 18.71 -1.87 11.63
CA VAL A 356 19.30 -2.50 12.82
C VAL A 356 20.64 -1.86 13.14
N SER A 357 20.74 -1.25 14.32
CA SER A 357 21.98 -0.69 14.86
C SER A 357 22.44 -1.46 16.08
N ALA A 358 23.69 -1.24 16.50
CA ALA A 358 24.22 -1.83 17.73
C ALA A 358 25.11 -0.83 18.46
N THR A 359 25.09 -0.88 19.79
CA THR A 359 25.96 -0.09 20.66
C THR A 359 26.42 -0.92 21.87
N THR A 360 27.52 -0.49 22.48
CA THR A 360 27.98 -0.98 23.77
C THR A 360 27.61 0.02 24.87
N THR A 361 27.77 -0.38 26.13
CA THR A 361 27.63 0.49 27.30
C THR A 361 28.99 0.85 27.92
N ASP A 362 30.07 0.74 27.14
CA ASP A 362 31.46 1.00 27.57
C ASP A 362 31.86 0.25 28.85
N GLY A 363 31.45 -1.01 28.95
CA GLY A 363 31.73 -1.86 30.11
C GLY A 363 30.86 -1.56 31.34
N MET A 364 29.87 -0.67 31.24
CA MET A 364 28.98 -0.33 32.35
C MET A 364 27.73 -1.21 32.40
N GLY A 365 27.33 -1.57 33.62
CA GLY A 365 26.10 -2.33 33.89
C GLY A 365 26.12 -3.76 33.39
N PHE A 366 24.96 -4.43 33.48
CA PHE A 366 24.79 -5.85 33.11
C PHE A 366 25.06 -6.11 31.62
N LEU A 367 24.80 -5.12 30.76
CA LEU A 367 25.09 -5.16 29.32
C LEU A 367 26.59 -5.03 29.02
N GLY A 368 27.31 -4.28 29.86
CA GLY A 368 28.75 -4.07 29.74
C GLY A 368 29.59 -5.17 30.39
N SER A 369 29.01 -5.93 31.32
CA SER A 369 29.66 -7.04 32.04
C SER A 369 29.35 -8.42 31.45
N ASP A 370 28.81 -8.49 30.24
CA ASP A 370 28.40 -9.73 29.57
C ASP A 370 27.42 -10.60 30.41
N GLU A 371 26.60 -9.98 31.26
CA GLU A 371 25.56 -10.68 32.00
C GLU A 371 24.28 -10.86 31.18
N GLY A 372 24.01 -9.94 30.25
CA GLY A 372 22.84 -9.99 29.39
C GLY A 372 22.99 -9.18 28.12
N LEU A 373 21.92 -9.20 27.34
CA LEU A 373 21.77 -8.50 26.08
C LEU A 373 20.39 -7.81 26.07
N ALA A 374 20.32 -6.62 25.51
CA ALA A 374 19.06 -5.88 25.38
C ALA A 374 18.88 -5.34 23.97
N ALA A 375 17.64 -5.03 23.61
CA ALA A 375 17.31 -4.27 22.42
C ALA A 375 16.26 -3.21 22.73
N VAL A 376 16.31 -2.10 21.98
CA VAL A 376 15.28 -1.06 21.99
C VAL A 376 14.83 -0.84 20.56
N ALA A 377 13.53 -0.94 20.32
CA ALA A 377 12.93 -0.74 19.01
C ALA A 377 11.95 0.44 19.02
N THR A 378 11.83 1.08 17.87
CA THR A 378 10.80 2.06 17.56
C THR A 378 10.13 1.67 16.25
N SER A 379 8.81 1.79 16.21
CA SER A 379 8.01 1.45 15.04
C SER A 379 7.10 2.61 14.67
N LEU A 380 6.96 2.84 13.37
CA LEU A 380 5.90 3.68 12.82
C LEU A 380 4.86 2.76 12.19
N VAL A 381 3.60 2.89 12.59
CA VAL A 381 2.46 2.21 11.97
C VAL A 381 1.48 3.24 11.41
N ARG A 382 0.73 2.91 10.37
CA ARG A 382 -0.28 3.78 9.77
C ARG A 382 -1.63 3.10 9.81
N LYS A 383 -2.69 3.86 10.11
CA LYS A 383 -4.06 3.35 9.95
C LYS A 383 -4.45 3.32 8.47
N VAL A 384 -4.91 2.17 7.99
CA VAL A 384 -5.41 1.88 6.64
C VAL A 384 -6.93 1.97 6.67
N GLY A 385 -7.55 2.53 5.64
CA GLY A 385 -9.01 2.48 5.48
C GLY A 385 -9.83 3.49 6.31
N LEU A 386 -9.28 4.66 6.65
CA LEU A 386 -10.08 5.77 7.19
C LEU A 386 -10.93 6.42 6.10
N GLY A 387 -12.01 5.75 5.75
CA GLY A 387 -13.10 6.26 4.93
C GLY A 387 -14.42 5.70 5.46
N SER A 388 -14.78 6.05 6.68
CA SER A 388 -16.15 5.88 7.21
C SER A 388 -16.78 7.25 7.39
#